data_AF-A0A183UPA4-F1
#
_entry.id   AF-A0A183UPA4-F1
#
_cell.length_a   1.000
_cell.length_b   1.000
_cell.length_c   1.000
_cell.angle_alpha   90.00
_cell.angle_beta   90.00
_cell.angle_gamma   90.00
#
_symmetry.space_group_name_H-M   'P 1'
#
loop_
_entity.id
_entity.type
_entity.pdbx_description
1 polymer ?
#
loop_
_entity_poly.entity_id
_entity_poly.type
_entity_poly.pdbx_seq_one_letter_code
_entity_poly.pdbx_strand_id
1 'polypeptide(L)'
;MDNSSDCGCNGLEANRITTRLHGEPTEQANKELRPGYAPIKKEYLVQVDAIIDASNDSSSAPENIRKTTRDESGKKIKLRGVNRERGKKMAKARADVRERYARLCTSVVANKVCKFGDKCTSLHSLSDYLSIKPPDLGASCYIFEQRGLQRHIRMRIYRRK
;
A
#
# COMPACT_ATOMS: atom_id res chain seq x y z
N MET A 1 61.68 2.39 26.60
CA MET A 1 60.74 3.54 26.53
C MET A 1 59.37 2.93 26.39
N ASP A 2 58.96 2.50 27.56
CA ASP A 2 57.89 1.58 27.88
C ASP A 2 56.76 2.50 28.33
N ASN A 3 55.60 2.42 27.68
CA ASN A 3 54.42 3.07 28.21
C ASN A 3 53.23 2.12 28.13
N SER A 4 53.14 1.37 29.22
CA SER A 4 51.95 0.71 29.73
C SER A 4 50.78 1.67 29.78
N SER A 5 49.64 1.23 29.29
CA SER A 5 48.34 1.75 29.73
C SER A 5 47.40 0.55 29.79
N ASP A 6 47.60 -0.22 30.86
CA ASP A 6 46.62 -1.14 31.40
C ASP A 6 45.34 -0.37 31.73
N CYS A 7 44.25 -0.72 31.05
CA CYS A 7 42.91 -0.53 31.58
C CYS A 7 42.24 -1.89 31.64
N GLY A 8 42.54 -2.60 32.73
CA GLY A 8 41.85 -3.80 33.14
C GLY A 8 40.45 -3.45 33.66
N CYS A 9 39.43 -4.00 33.01
CA CYS A 9 38.12 -4.17 33.62
C CYS A 9 38.02 -5.62 34.09
N ASN A 10 38.40 -5.87 35.35
CA ASN A 10 38.06 -7.08 36.07
C ASN A 10 36.57 -7.04 36.42
N GLY A 11 35.87 -8.14 36.11
CA GLY A 11 34.41 -8.21 36.09
C GLY A 11 33.73 -8.48 37.42
N LEU A 12 32.42 -8.24 37.42
CA LEU A 12 31.35 -8.75 38.30
C LEU A 12 30.06 -8.56 37.46
N GLU A 13 29.11 -9.46 37.27
CA GLU A 13 28.88 -10.82 37.75
C GLU A 13 27.82 -11.39 36.80
N ALA A 14 28.09 -12.57 36.23
CA ALA A 14 27.19 -13.21 35.28
C ALA A 14 25.94 -13.71 36.01
N ASN A 15 24.79 -13.07 35.75
CA ASN A 15 23.48 -13.56 36.19
C ASN A 15 23.21 -14.93 35.53
N ARG A 16 23.55 -15.99 36.27
CA ARG A 16 23.19 -17.38 36.01
C ARG A 16 21.69 -17.53 36.15
N ILE A 17 20.96 -17.35 35.06
CA ILE A 17 19.60 -17.87 34.94
C ILE A 17 19.75 -19.38 34.69
N THR A 18 19.71 -20.17 35.76
CA THR A 18 19.60 -21.62 35.66
C THR A 18 18.17 -21.97 35.24
N THR A 19 17.90 -21.99 33.93
CA THR A 19 16.70 -22.67 33.42
C THR A 19 16.91 -24.17 33.58
N ARG A 20 16.03 -24.76 34.39
CA ARG A 20 15.86 -26.19 34.60
C ARG A 20 15.85 -26.92 33.26
N LEU A 21 16.73 -27.91 33.15
CA LEU A 21 16.66 -28.99 32.18
C LEU A 21 15.30 -29.68 32.34
N HIS A 22 14.48 -29.70 31.29
CA HIS A 22 13.67 -30.84 30.87
C HIS A 22 13.19 -30.58 29.45
N GLY A 23 13.71 -31.37 28.51
CA GLY A 23 13.42 -31.27 27.09
C GLY A 23 14.52 -31.98 26.35
N GLU A 24 14.48 -33.31 26.38
CA GLU A 24 15.34 -34.16 25.56
C GLU A 24 15.36 -33.63 24.11
N PRO A 25 16.53 -33.51 23.47
CA PRO A 25 16.58 -33.17 22.06
C PRO A 25 16.06 -34.39 21.30
N THR A 26 14.74 -34.42 21.05
CA THR A 26 14.17 -35.36 20.09
C THR A 26 14.91 -35.18 18.77
N GLU A 27 15.48 -36.30 18.33
CA GLU A 27 16.40 -36.41 17.22
C GLU A 27 15.88 -35.67 15.99
N GLN A 28 16.80 -34.91 15.43
CA GLN A 28 16.62 -33.96 14.35
C GLN A 28 15.98 -34.63 13.12
N ALA A 29 14.68 -34.43 12.95
CA ALA A 29 14.08 -34.50 11.61
C ALA A 29 14.50 -33.25 10.83
N ASN A 30 15.75 -33.26 10.32
CA ASN A 30 16.23 -32.30 9.35
C ASN A 30 15.45 -32.48 8.04
N LYS A 31 14.23 -31.93 7.99
CA LYS A 31 13.53 -31.72 6.73
C LYS A 31 14.20 -30.55 6.05
N GLU A 32 14.90 -30.82 4.95
CA GLU A 32 15.42 -29.80 4.05
C GLU A 32 14.29 -28.82 3.69
N LEU A 33 14.29 -27.68 4.35
CA LEU A 33 13.33 -26.62 4.10
C LEU A 33 13.69 -25.99 2.76
N ARG A 34 12.67 -25.76 1.92
CA ARG A 34 12.88 -25.01 0.68
C ARG A 34 13.46 -23.64 1.02
N PRO A 35 14.56 -23.22 0.38
CA PRO A 35 15.15 -21.91 0.63
C PRO A 35 14.12 -20.81 0.37
N GLY A 36 14.03 -19.85 1.29
CA GLY A 36 13.05 -18.76 1.23
C GLY A 36 11.71 -19.04 1.91
N TYR A 37 11.53 -20.19 2.57
CA TYR A 37 10.34 -20.47 3.37
C TYR A 37 10.68 -20.67 4.86
N ALA A 38 10.02 -19.90 5.73
CA ALA A 38 10.14 -20.02 7.18
C ALA A 38 8.92 -20.78 7.73
N PRO A 39 9.08 -21.97 8.34
CA PRO A 39 7.97 -22.72 8.89
C PRO A 39 7.43 -22.05 10.16
N ILE A 40 6.10 -22.00 10.29
CA ILE A 40 5.42 -21.56 11.50
C ILE A 40 5.52 -22.68 12.55
N LYS A 41 5.85 -22.34 13.80
CA LYS A 41 5.92 -23.36 14.86
C LYS A 41 4.53 -23.94 15.14
N LYS A 42 4.47 -25.23 15.50
CA LYS A 42 3.21 -25.99 15.60
C LYS A 42 2.26 -25.40 16.63
N GLU A 43 2.76 -24.76 17.69
CA GLU A 43 1.96 -24.09 18.70
C GLU A 43 1.18 -22.87 18.18
N TYR A 44 1.52 -22.33 17.00
CA TYR A 44 0.78 -21.24 16.34
C TYR A 44 -0.14 -21.73 15.22
N LEU A 45 -0.19 -23.04 14.96
CA LEU A 45 -1.15 -23.63 14.04
C LEU A 45 -2.48 -23.79 14.79
N VAL A 46 -3.51 -23.08 14.33
CA VAL A 46 -4.88 -23.33 14.78
C VAL A 46 -5.30 -24.69 14.23
N GLN A 47 -5.58 -25.65 15.11
CA GLN A 47 -6.10 -26.96 14.72
C GLN A 47 -7.51 -26.77 14.18
N VAL A 48 -7.69 -27.07 12.89
CA VAL A 48 -8.95 -26.87 12.17
C VAL A 48 -10.04 -27.82 12.68
N ASP A 49 -9.66 -28.99 13.18
CA ASP A 49 -10.58 -30.01 13.68
C ASP A 49 -11.41 -29.49 14.87
N ALA A 50 -10.83 -28.64 15.73
CA ALA A 50 -11.54 -28.00 16.84
C ALA A 50 -12.62 -26.98 16.40
N ILE A 51 -12.64 -26.59 15.12
CA ILE A 51 -13.62 -25.65 14.55
C ILE A 51 -14.81 -26.42 13.93
N ILE A 52 -14.59 -27.67 13.50
CA ILE A 52 -15.57 -28.46 12.76
C ILE A 52 -16.60 -29.12 13.69
N ASP A 53 -16.24 -29.40 14.95
CA ASP A 53 -17.13 -30.09 15.91
C ASP A 53 -18.28 -29.22 16.47
N ALA A 54 -18.32 -27.91 16.18
CA ALA A 54 -19.43 -27.04 16.59
C ALA A 54 -20.58 -26.95 15.56
N SER A 55 -20.44 -27.58 14.39
CA SER A 55 -21.47 -27.56 13.36
C SER A 55 -21.31 -28.73 12.40
N ASN A 56 -21.76 -29.91 12.84
CA ASN A 56 -21.87 -31.09 12.00
C ASN A 56 -23.21 -31.05 11.24
N ASP A 57 -23.19 -30.63 9.97
CA ASP A 57 -24.08 -31.17 8.94
C ASP A 57 -23.35 -31.20 7.57
N SER A 58 -23.01 -32.43 7.18
CA SER A 58 -22.87 -32.97 5.82
C SER A 58 -21.95 -32.29 4.78
N SER A 59 -20.79 -32.94 4.57
CA SER A 59 -20.31 -33.42 3.26
C SER A 59 -20.13 -32.43 2.10
N SER A 60 -18.90 -31.92 1.90
CA SER A 60 -18.17 -31.94 0.61
C SER A 60 -16.86 -31.13 0.70
N ALA A 61 -15.86 -31.56 -0.06
CA ALA A 61 -14.49 -31.04 -0.10
C ALA A 61 -14.41 -29.49 -0.14
N PRO A 62 -13.33 -28.86 0.41
CA PRO A 62 -13.19 -27.42 0.38
C PRO A 62 -12.82 -26.96 -1.04
N GLU A 63 -13.81 -26.85 -1.92
CA GLU A 63 -13.72 -25.98 -3.08
C GLU A 63 -13.50 -24.55 -2.61
N ASN A 64 -12.61 -23.87 -3.35
CA ASN A 64 -12.17 -22.50 -3.21
C ASN A 64 -13.29 -21.54 -2.72
N ILE A 65 -13.38 -21.34 -1.40
CA ILE A 65 -14.33 -20.40 -0.79
C ILE A 65 -13.89 -18.99 -1.18
N ARG A 66 -14.36 -18.52 -2.33
CA ARG A 66 -14.52 -17.09 -2.60
C ARG A 66 -15.50 -16.58 -1.55
N LYS A 67 -14.99 -16.21 -0.37
CA LYS A 67 -15.80 -15.69 0.74
C LYS A 67 -16.60 -14.53 0.20
N THR A 68 -17.88 -14.78 -0.07
CA THR A 68 -18.81 -13.78 -0.57
C THR A 68 -18.79 -12.66 0.47
N THR A 69 -18.65 -11.41 0.03
CA THR A 69 -18.59 -10.27 0.95
C THR A 69 -19.96 -9.97 1.58
N ARG A 70 -20.90 -10.91 1.51
CA ARG A 70 -22.28 -10.79 1.97
C ARG A 70 -22.65 -12.03 2.79
N ASP A 71 -23.25 -11.80 3.96
CA ASP A 71 -23.88 -12.83 4.78
C ASP A 71 -25.10 -13.42 4.04
N GLU A 72 -25.64 -14.55 4.51
CA GLU A 72 -26.82 -15.20 3.89
C GLU A 72 -28.06 -14.27 3.81
N SER A 73 -28.16 -13.29 4.71
CA SER A 73 -29.17 -12.23 4.67
C SER A 73 -28.85 -11.08 3.68
N GLY A 74 -27.84 -11.23 2.81
CA GLY A 74 -27.40 -10.23 1.83
C GLY A 74 -26.65 -9.02 2.41
N LYS A 75 -26.45 -8.95 3.73
CA LYS A 75 -25.74 -7.85 4.40
C LYS A 75 -24.23 -7.96 4.17
N LYS A 76 -23.57 -6.82 3.92
CA LYS A 76 -22.11 -6.82 3.71
C LYS A 76 -21.37 -7.21 4.99
N ILE A 77 -20.60 -8.30 4.93
CA ILE A 77 -19.77 -8.79 6.04
C ILE A 77 -18.78 -7.69 6.42
N LYS A 78 -18.82 -7.28 7.69
CA LYS A 78 -17.92 -6.26 8.22
C LYS A 78 -16.56 -6.90 8.54
N LEU A 79 -15.66 -6.96 7.56
CA LEU A 79 -14.29 -7.41 7.80
C LEU A 79 -13.62 -6.53 8.88
N ARG A 80 -13.08 -7.18 9.91
CA ARG A 80 -12.28 -6.52 10.96
C ARG A 80 -10.94 -6.06 10.35
N GLY A 81 -10.42 -4.93 10.84
CA GLY A 81 -9.15 -4.36 10.37
C GLY A 81 -9.23 -3.44 9.13
N VAL A 82 -10.42 -3.20 8.57
CA VAL A 82 -10.57 -2.31 7.40
C VAL A 82 -11.01 -0.90 7.82
N ASN A 83 -10.24 0.12 7.43
CA ASN A 83 -10.63 1.51 7.62
C ASN A 83 -11.72 1.92 6.59
N ARG A 84 -12.97 1.92 7.05
CA ARG A 84 -14.16 2.23 6.23
C ARG A 84 -14.25 3.72 5.86
N GLU A 85 -13.61 4.59 6.64
CA GLU A 85 -13.60 6.03 6.37
C GLU A 85 -12.67 6.40 5.23
N ARG A 86 -11.67 5.57 4.94
CA ARG A 86 -10.70 5.82 3.85
C ARG A 86 -11.40 6.12 2.52
N GLY A 87 -12.46 5.36 2.20
CA GLY A 87 -13.25 5.59 0.99
C GLY A 87 -13.93 6.96 0.96
N LYS A 88 -14.55 7.37 2.08
CA LYS A 88 -15.21 8.68 2.21
C LYS A 88 -14.19 9.82 2.13
N LYS A 89 -13.06 9.70 2.83
CA LYS A 89 -11.97 10.69 2.80
C LYS A 89 -11.39 10.85 1.39
N MET A 90 -11.17 9.75 0.67
CA MET A 90 -10.72 9.80 -0.72
C MET A 90 -11.77 10.39 -1.67
N ALA A 91 -13.05 10.08 -1.49
CA ALA A 91 -14.12 10.67 -2.30
C ALA A 91 -14.18 12.20 -2.10
N LYS A 92 -14.09 12.66 -0.85
CA LYS A 92 -14.03 14.09 -0.51
C LYS A 92 -12.81 14.76 -1.13
N ALA A 93 -11.62 14.20 -0.95
CA ALA A 93 -10.40 14.75 -1.53
C ALA A 93 -10.47 14.88 -3.07
N ARG A 94 -11.09 13.90 -3.75
CA ARG A 94 -11.31 13.98 -5.20
C ARG A 94 -12.28 15.09 -5.60
N ALA A 95 -13.34 15.32 -4.81
CA ALA A 95 -14.27 16.41 -5.03
C ALA A 95 -13.60 17.79 -4.81
N ASP A 96 -12.82 17.93 -3.74
CA ASP A 96 -12.11 19.17 -3.41
C ASP A 96 -11.12 19.55 -4.53
N VAL A 97 -10.32 18.59 -5.02
CA VAL A 97 -9.43 18.80 -6.18
C VAL A 97 -10.24 19.19 -7.41
N ARG A 98 -11.44 18.62 -7.56
CA ARG A 98 -12.31 18.88 -8.71
C ARG A 98 -12.90 20.29 -8.70
N GLU A 99 -13.07 20.89 -7.55
CA GLU A 99 -13.57 22.26 -7.40
C GLU A 99 -12.44 23.29 -7.51
N ARG A 100 -11.25 22.99 -6.97
CA ARG A 100 -10.11 23.93 -6.94
C ARG A 100 -9.50 24.21 -8.30
N TYR A 101 -9.44 23.22 -9.19
CA TYR A 101 -8.73 23.36 -10.46
C TYR A 101 -9.71 23.43 -11.64
N ALA A 102 -9.56 24.48 -12.45
CA ALA A 102 -10.22 24.58 -13.74
C ALA A 102 -9.82 23.39 -14.62
N ARG A 103 -10.78 22.88 -15.41
CA ARG A 103 -10.57 21.76 -16.32
C ARG A 103 -11.19 22.04 -17.68
N LEU A 104 -10.62 21.44 -18.71
CA LEU A 104 -11.25 21.37 -20.01
C LEU A 104 -12.36 20.33 -20.00
N CYS A 105 -13.44 20.62 -20.74
CA CYS A 105 -14.51 19.67 -20.95
C CYS A 105 -13.99 18.47 -21.74
N THR A 106 -14.22 17.27 -21.21
CA THR A 106 -13.77 16.01 -21.84
C THR A 106 -14.39 15.79 -23.21
N SER A 107 -15.61 16.26 -23.45
CA SER A 107 -16.23 16.18 -24.78
C SER A 107 -15.47 17.03 -25.80
N VAL A 108 -15.09 18.25 -25.42
CA VAL A 108 -14.31 19.15 -26.30
C VAL A 108 -12.94 18.56 -26.60
N VAL A 109 -12.25 18.01 -25.59
CA VAL A 109 -10.97 17.32 -25.80
C VAL A 109 -11.13 16.09 -26.72
N ALA A 110 -12.27 15.40 -26.63
CA ALA A 110 -12.61 14.29 -27.51
C ALA A 110 -13.18 14.72 -28.87
N ASN A 111 -13.17 16.02 -29.21
CA ASN A 111 -13.76 16.60 -30.42
C ASN A 111 -15.25 16.24 -30.62
N LYS A 112 -16.00 16.13 -29.53
CA LYS A 112 -17.45 15.85 -29.53
C LYS A 112 -18.20 17.06 -28.98
N VAL A 113 -19.42 17.25 -29.49
CA VAL A 113 -20.33 18.28 -28.97
C VAL A 113 -20.64 17.99 -27.49
N CYS A 114 -20.53 19.02 -26.65
CA CYS A 114 -20.83 18.90 -25.24
C CYS A 114 -22.34 18.75 -25.02
N LYS A 115 -22.76 17.67 -24.36
CA LYS A 115 -24.18 17.44 -24.01
C LYS A 115 -24.73 18.46 -23.01
N PHE A 116 -23.85 19.10 -22.24
CA PHE A 116 -24.21 20.05 -21.19
C PHE A 116 -24.26 21.50 -21.66
N GLY A 117 -23.80 21.79 -22.90
CA GLY A 117 -23.77 23.14 -23.45
C GLY A 117 -23.17 24.15 -22.47
N ASP A 118 -23.86 25.28 -22.30
CA ASP A 118 -23.39 26.41 -21.47
C ASP A 118 -23.49 26.17 -19.96
N LYS A 119 -24.18 25.10 -19.53
CA LYS A 119 -24.27 24.72 -18.11
C LYS A 119 -23.11 23.79 -17.68
N CYS A 120 -22.11 23.61 -18.54
CA CYS A 120 -20.98 22.75 -18.23
C CYS A 120 -20.11 23.37 -17.12
N THR A 121 -19.76 22.58 -16.11
CA THR A 121 -18.82 22.98 -15.04
C THR A 121 -17.36 23.04 -15.51
N SER A 122 -17.11 22.78 -16.80
CA SER A 122 -15.78 22.65 -17.40
C SER A 122 -15.66 23.61 -18.57
N LEU A 123 -14.45 24.10 -18.82
CA LEU A 123 -14.19 25.09 -19.86
C LEU A 123 -14.24 24.46 -21.25
N HIS A 124 -14.82 25.19 -22.21
CA HIS A 124 -14.92 24.77 -23.60
C HIS A 124 -13.82 25.35 -24.50
N SER A 125 -13.17 26.44 -24.08
CA SER A 125 -12.09 27.08 -24.82
C SER A 125 -10.73 26.64 -24.28
N LEU A 126 -9.82 26.26 -25.18
CA LEU A 126 -8.43 25.99 -24.84
C LEU A 126 -7.70 27.26 -24.37
N SER A 127 -8.04 28.41 -24.93
CA SER A 127 -7.42 29.70 -24.58
C SER A 127 -7.69 30.05 -23.11
N ASP A 128 -8.95 29.95 -22.71
CA ASP A 128 -9.41 30.29 -21.35
C ASP A 128 -8.83 29.33 -20.32
N TYR A 129 -8.68 28.05 -20.70
CA TYR A 129 -8.00 27.10 -19.84
C TYR A 129 -6.51 27.45 -19.65
N LEU A 130 -5.81 27.83 -20.71
CA LEU A 130 -4.38 28.15 -20.64
C LEU A 130 -4.09 29.45 -19.89
N SER A 131 -5.03 30.40 -19.83
CA SER A 131 -4.87 31.63 -19.05
C SER A 131 -5.05 31.40 -17.54
N ILE A 132 -5.96 30.51 -17.15
CA ILE A 132 -6.22 30.16 -15.74
C ILE A 132 -5.19 29.14 -15.23
N LYS A 133 -4.69 28.26 -16.10
CA LYS A 133 -3.79 27.19 -15.71
C LYS A 133 -2.45 27.76 -15.21
N PRO A 134 -2.03 27.43 -13.97
CA PRO A 134 -0.70 27.80 -13.49
C PRO A 134 0.40 27.09 -14.32
N PRO A 135 1.63 27.64 -14.35
CA PRO A 135 2.74 27.00 -15.05
C PRO A 135 3.01 25.61 -14.45
N ASP A 136 3.17 24.61 -15.34
CA ASP A 136 3.37 23.20 -14.94
C ASP A 136 4.70 22.95 -14.23
N LEU A 137 5.70 23.77 -14.55
CA LEU A 137 7.06 23.70 -14.03
C LEU A 137 7.52 25.11 -13.66
N GLY A 138 8.47 25.20 -12.73
CA GLY A 138 9.15 26.45 -12.41
C GLY A 138 10.07 26.93 -13.53
N ALA A 139 10.97 27.86 -13.21
CA ALA A 139 11.90 28.44 -14.18
C ALA A 139 12.83 27.39 -14.82
N SER A 140 13.17 26.32 -14.10
CA SER A 140 14.02 25.24 -14.59
C SER A 140 13.44 23.86 -14.27
N CYS A 141 13.79 22.87 -15.09
CA CYS A 141 13.45 21.47 -14.84
C CYS A 141 14.66 20.76 -14.26
N TYR A 142 14.55 20.31 -13.00
CA TYR A 142 15.59 19.55 -12.31
C TYR A 142 16.11 18.34 -13.11
N ILE A 143 15.22 17.64 -13.83
CA ILE A 143 15.60 16.48 -14.66
C ILE A 143 16.46 16.91 -15.84
N PHE A 144 16.17 18.06 -16.45
CA PHE A 144 16.96 18.61 -17.55
C PHE A 144 18.34 19.04 -17.07
N GLU A 145 18.43 19.72 -15.92
CA GLU A 145 19.70 20.13 -15.31
C GLU A 145 20.61 18.94 -15.00
N GLN A 146 20.06 17.85 -14.47
CA GLN A 146 20.83 16.70 -14.02
C GLN A 146 21.19 15.72 -15.15
N ARG A 147 20.33 15.55 -16.15
CA ARG A 147 20.48 14.48 -17.15
C ARG A 147 20.69 14.96 -18.58
N GLY A 148 20.51 16.25 -18.88
CA GLY A 148 20.72 16.85 -20.21
C GLY A 148 19.85 16.31 -21.36
N LEU A 149 19.11 15.22 -21.13
CA LEU A 149 18.35 14.47 -22.14
C LEU A 149 16.95 14.19 -21.60
N GLN A 150 15.96 14.88 -22.17
CA GLN A 150 14.55 14.64 -21.89
C GLN A 150 14.00 13.61 -22.88
N ARG A 151 13.96 12.33 -22.50
CA ARG A 151 13.59 11.26 -23.45
C ARG A 151 12.09 11.13 -23.75
N HIS A 152 11.18 11.73 -22.96
CA HIS A 152 9.74 11.41 -23.10
C HIS A 152 8.69 12.49 -22.85
N ILE A 153 9.05 13.76 -22.59
CA ILE A 153 8.03 14.80 -22.35
C ILE A 153 8.37 16.03 -23.16
N ARG A 154 7.46 16.43 -24.05
CA ARG A 154 7.52 17.69 -24.80
C ARG A 154 7.29 18.82 -23.78
N MET A 155 8.34 19.24 -23.07
CA MET A 155 8.24 20.29 -22.05
C MET A 155 7.78 21.59 -22.69
N ARG A 156 6.65 22.11 -22.22
CA ARG A 156 6.26 23.50 -22.46
C ARG A 156 6.88 24.35 -21.36
N ILE A 157 8.18 24.65 -21.49
CA ILE A 157 8.72 25.84 -20.83
C ILE A 157 8.12 27.02 -21.59
N TYR A 158 7.09 27.65 -21.05
CA TYR A 158 6.61 28.91 -21.59
C TYR A 158 7.66 29.98 -21.27
N ARG A 159 8.72 30.09 -22.08
CA ARG A 159 9.45 31.35 -22.24
C ARG A 159 8.47 32.29 -22.96
N ARG A 160 7.61 32.98 -22.21
CA ARG A 160 6.91 34.16 -22.72
C ARG A 160 8.00 35.12 -23.18
N LYS A 161 8.09 35.32 -24.48
CA LYS A 161 8.97 36.28 -25.13
C LYS A 161 8.16 37.55 -25.39
#